data_AF-A0A356SE57-F1
#
_entry.id   AF-A0A356SE57-F1
#
_cell.length_a   1.000
_cell.length_b   1.000
_cell.length_c   1.000
_cell.angle_alpha   90.00
_cell.angle_beta   90.00
_cell.angle_gamma   90.00
#
_symmetry.space_group_name_H-M   'P 1'
#
loop_
_entity.id
_entity.type
_entity.pdbx_description
1 polymer ?
#
loop_
_entity_poly.entity_id
_entity_poly.type
_entity_poly.pdbx_seq_one_letter_code
_entity_poly.pdbx_strand_id
1 'polypeptide(L)'
;MSNSSTINPGATSGGSLADYIQLLKPITWFPPMWALMCGLVSAGASPLSNPLFFCAGILLTGPLVCGASQIINDWHDREVDALNEPDRPIPSGRVSESNALRFAFGWSLLAQAWSFTLGPWVAGATALGLFLAWAYSAPPLRLKQNGWWGNLAVGVSYEGLAWITGAAIV
;
A
#
# COMPACT_ATOMS: atom_id res chain seq x y z
N MET A 1 20.96 -5.14 34.79
CA MET A 1 19.76 -4.56 35.45
C MET A 1 19.75 -3.09 35.05
N SER A 2 18.93 -2.63 34.12
CA SER A 2 17.48 -2.49 34.26
C SER A 2 16.73 -2.75 32.94
N ASN A 3 15.80 -3.72 32.98
CA ASN A 3 14.66 -3.74 32.07
C ASN A 3 13.77 -2.54 32.45
N SER A 4 13.69 -1.55 31.58
CA SER A 4 12.66 -0.51 31.65
C SER A 4 11.68 -0.71 30.51
N SER A 5 11.01 -1.86 30.52
CA SER A 5 9.75 -2.05 29.82
C SER A 5 8.69 -1.23 30.54
N THR A 6 8.59 0.05 30.21
CA THR A 6 7.42 0.86 30.53
C THR A 6 6.25 0.31 29.73
N ILE A 7 5.56 -0.68 30.31
CA ILE A 7 4.29 -1.17 29.79
C ILE A 7 3.30 -0.02 29.95
N ASN A 8 2.94 0.59 28.83
CA ASN A 8 1.98 1.67 28.77
C ASN A 8 0.59 1.08 29.10
N PRO A 9 -0.05 1.45 30.22
CA PRO A 9 -1.28 0.79 30.70
C PRO A 9 -2.53 1.08 29.84
N GLY A 10 -2.38 1.83 28.73
CA GLY A 10 -3.42 2.07 27.73
C GLY A 10 -3.29 1.25 26.44
N ALA A 11 -2.34 0.29 26.36
CA ALA A 11 -2.20 -0.58 25.20
C ALA A 11 -3.41 -1.52 25.09
N THR A 12 -4.44 -1.10 24.34
CA THR A 12 -5.47 -2.02 23.86
C THR A 12 -4.77 -3.10 23.03
N SER A 13 -5.14 -4.36 23.24
CA SER A 13 -4.52 -5.54 22.61
C SER A 13 -4.60 -5.59 21.07
N GLY A 14 -5.20 -4.58 20.45
CA GLY A 14 -5.08 -4.22 19.04
C GLY A 14 -5.26 -2.71 18.91
N GLY A 15 -4.58 -2.08 17.94
CA GLY A 15 -4.77 -0.66 17.65
C GLY A 15 -6.20 -0.32 17.28
N SER A 16 -6.55 0.96 17.37
CA SER A 16 -7.87 1.44 16.97
C SER A 16 -8.05 1.35 15.45
N LEU A 17 -9.30 1.40 14.97
CA LEU A 17 -9.56 1.49 13.52
C LEU A 17 -8.84 2.69 12.88
N ALA A 18 -8.76 3.81 13.60
CA ALA A 18 -8.05 5.00 13.14
C ALA A 18 -6.55 4.74 12.95
N ASP A 19 -5.92 3.93 13.82
CA ASP A 19 -4.52 3.56 13.69
C ASP A 19 -4.26 2.71 12.43
N TYR A 20 -5.15 1.76 12.14
CA TYR A 20 -5.05 0.96 10.91
C TYR A 20 -5.31 1.78 9.64
N ILE A 21 -6.25 2.73 9.68
CA ILE A 21 -6.46 3.69 8.58
C ILE A 21 -5.22 4.57 8.40
N GLN A 22 -4.58 5.01 9.49
CA GLN A 22 -3.35 5.80 9.44
C GLN A 22 -2.22 5.04 8.74
N LEU A 23 -2.10 3.72 8.96
CA LEU A 23 -1.11 2.86 8.29
C LEU A 23 -1.32 2.76 6.77
N LEU A 24 -2.54 2.95 6.28
CA LEU A 24 -2.83 2.96 4.84
C LEU A 24 -2.39 4.26 4.14
N LYS A 25 -2.07 5.32 4.91
CA LYS A 25 -1.71 6.67 4.47
C LYS A 25 -2.64 7.23 3.37
N PRO A 26 -3.90 7.58 3.68
CA PRO A 26 -4.89 8.03 2.69
C PRO A 26 -4.46 9.15 1.73
N ILE A 27 -3.59 10.05 2.20
CA ILE A 27 -3.06 11.14 1.38
C ILE A 27 -2.28 10.64 0.16
N THR A 28 -1.71 9.43 0.21
CA THR A 28 -0.88 8.88 -0.87
C THR A 28 -1.67 8.13 -1.92
N TRP A 29 -2.99 8.01 -1.78
CA TRP A 29 -3.83 7.29 -2.74
C TRP A 29 -4.16 8.11 -3.99
N PHE A 30 -4.10 9.44 -3.89
CA PHE A 30 -4.49 10.32 -4.99
C PHE A 30 -3.65 10.11 -6.26
N PRO A 31 -2.31 10.03 -6.22
CA PRO A 31 -1.50 9.82 -7.42
C PRO A 31 -1.86 8.54 -8.22
N PRO A 32 -1.90 7.32 -7.62
CA PRO A 32 -2.28 6.12 -8.38
C PRO A 32 -3.74 6.12 -8.86
N MET A 33 -4.65 6.79 -8.14
CA MET A 33 -6.03 7.00 -8.62
C MET A 33 -6.07 7.89 -9.86
N TRP A 34 -5.24 8.92 -9.89
CA TRP A 34 -5.10 9.81 -11.04
C TRP A 34 -4.50 9.07 -12.24
N ALA A 35 -3.44 8.28 -12.04
CA ALA A 35 -2.84 7.44 -13.07
C ALA A 35 -3.84 6.48 -13.70
N LEU A 36 -4.66 5.81 -12.87
CA LEU A 36 -5.76 4.95 -13.33
C LEU A 36 -6.73 5.72 -14.24
N MET A 37 -7.16 6.91 -13.83
CA MET A 37 -8.05 7.72 -14.67
C MET A 37 -7.40 8.09 -16.01
N CYS A 38 -6.12 8.47 -16.01
CA CYS A 38 -5.37 8.73 -17.25
C CYS A 38 -5.28 7.48 -18.14
N GLY A 39 -5.11 6.30 -17.56
CA GLY A 39 -5.12 5.01 -18.25
C GLY A 39 -6.45 4.75 -18.95
N LEU A 40 -7.55 4.90 -18.21
CA LEU A 40 -8.91 4.71 -18.72
C LEU A 40 -9.19 5.63 -19.92
N VAL A 41 -8.86 6.91 -19.79
CA VAL A 41 -9.05 7.91 -20.86
C VAL A 41 -8.19 7.59 -22.09
N SER A 42 -6.96 7.13 -21.89
CA SER A 42 -6.07 6.77 -23.01
C SER A 42 -6.61 5.60 -23.85
N ALA A 43 -7.39 4.71 -23.23
CA ALA A 43 -8.04 3.59 -23.89
C ALA A 43 -9.38 3.99 -24.56
N GLY A 44 -9.73 5.28 -24.59
CA GLY A 44 -10.92 5.80 -25.24
C GLY A 44 -12.20 5.70 -24.40
N ALA A 45 -12.11 5.32 -23.13
CA ALA A 45 -13.23 5.26 -22.21
C ALA A 45 -13.30 6.51 -21.31
N SER A 46 -14.43 6.71 -20.67
CA SER A 46 -14.60 7.74 -19.63
C SER A 46 -15.04 7.10 -18.32
N PRO A 47 -14.84 7.77 -17.17
CA PRO A 47 -15.40 7.31 -15.88
C PRO A 47 -16.91 7.03 -15.92
N LEU A 48 -17.64 7.69 -16.83
CA LEU A 48 -19.08 7.52 -17.00
C LEU A 48 -19.45 6.33 -17.88
N SER A 49 -18.50 5.82 -18.67
CA SER A 49 -18.73 4.68 -19.57
C SER A 49 -18.99 3.40 -18.77
N ASN A 50 -18.26 3.21 -17.67
CA ASN A 50 -18.47 2.10 -16.73
C ASN A 50 -18.11 2.56 -15.30
N PRO A 51 -19.02 3.29 -14.62
CA PRO A 51 -18.71 3.91 -13.34
C PRO A 51 -18.43 2.88 -12.23
N LEU A 52 -19.01 1.68 -12.33
CA LEU A 52 -18.76 0.62 -11.37
C LEU A 52 -17.32 0.10 -11.48
N PHE A 53 -16.84 -0.22 -12.68
CA PHE A 53 -15.46 -0.65 -12.90
C PHE A 53 -14.47 0.46 -12.57
N PHE A 54 -14.79 1.71 -12.90
CA PHE A 54 -13.96 2.84 -12.53
C PHE A 54 -13.82 2.98 -11.00
N CYS A 55 -14.93 2.98 -10.26
CA CYS A 55 -14.90 3.03 -8.79
C CYS A 55 -14.16 1.83 -8.18
N ALA A 56 -14.35 0.63 -8.75
CA ALA A 56 -13.63 -0.57 -8.32
C ALA A 56 -12.12 -0.48 -8.61
N GLY A 57 -11.72 0.15 -9.72
CA GLY A 57 -10.33 0.45 -10.05
C GLY A 57 -9.72 1.49 -9.11
N ILE A 58 -10.47 2.56 -8.77
CA ILE A 58 -10.07 3.57 -7.78
C ILE A 58 -9.84 2.94 -6.40
N LEU A 59 -10.74 2.04 -5.98
CA LEU A 59 -10.57 1.27 -4.74
C LEU A 59 -9.33 0.37 -4.80
N LEU A 60 -9.07 -0.26 -5.95
CA LEU A 60 -7.91 -1.12 -6.14
C LEU A 60 -6.59 -0.32 -6.06
N THR A 61 -6.40 0.69 -6.90
CA THR A 61 -5.10 1.35 -7.06
C THR A 61 -4.75 2.24 -5.86
N GLY A 62 -5.75 2.87 -5.23
CA GLY A 62 -5.58 3.67 -4.03
C GLY A 62 -5.57 2.82 -2.75
N PRO A 63 -6.70 2.72 -2.02
CA PRO A 63 -6.71 2.14 -0.68
C PRO A 63 -6.15 0.73 -0.57
N LEU A 64 -6.34 -0.11 -1.59
CA LEU A 64 -5.90 -1.50 -1.55
C LEU A 64 -4.41 -1.64 -1.86
N VAL A 65 -3.97 -1.36 -3.09
CA VAL A 65 -2.57 -1.59 -3.51
C VAL A 65 -1.63 -0.55 -2.91
N CYS A 66 -1.94 0.74 -3.03
CA CYS A 66 -1.11 1.78 -2.42
C CYS A 66 -1.10 1.61 -0.89
N GLY A 67 -2.26 1.39 -0.27
CA GLY A 67 -2.34 1.11 1.17
C GLY A 67 -1.50 -0.10 1.61
N ALA A 68 -1.54 -1.22 0.87
CA ALA A 68 -0.69 -2.39 1.15
C ALA A 68 0.80 -2.02 1.13
N SER A 69 1.23 -1.21 0.14
CA SER A 69 2.60 -0.72 0.05
C SER A 69 3.01 0.14 1.24
N GLN A 70 2.10 0.97 1.76
CA GLN A 70 2.39 1.85 2.89
C GLN A 70 2.52 1.07 4.21
N ILE A 71 1.66 0.08 4.44
CA ILE A 71 1.74 -0.76 5.65
C ILE A 71 3.08 -1.49 5.70
N ILE A 72 3.46 -2.17 4.60
CA ILE A 72 4.70 -2.94 4.60
C ILE A 72 5.94 -2.05 4.68
N ASN A 73 5.87 -0.84 4.10
CA ASN A 73 6.94 0.13 4.24
C ASN A 73 7.13 0.56 5.69
N ASP A 74 6.06 1.02 6.35
CA ASP A 74 6.11 1.45 7.75
C ASP A 74 6.56 0.30 8.67
N TRP A 75 6.11 -0.93 8.41
CA TRP A 75 6.58 -2.09 9.17
C TRP A 75 8.09 -2.28 9.07
N HIS A 76 8.66 -2.16 7.86
CA HIS A 76 10.09 -2.30 7.62
C HIS A 76 10.93 -1.08 8.01
N ASP A 77 10.30 0.06 8.31
CA ASP A 77 10.94 1.30 8.75
C ASP A 77 10.74 1.59 10.23
N ARG A 78 9.96 0.78 10.96
CA ARG A 78 9.59 1.00 12.37
C ARG A 78 10.72 1.40 13.30
N GLU A 79 11.94 0.87 13.13
CA GLU A 79 13.11 1.22 13.95
C GLU A 79 13.63 2.63 13.65
N VAL A 80 13.64 3.01 12.37
CA VAL A 80 14.04 4.35 11.93
C VAL A 80 12.94 5.36 12.24
N ASP A 81 11.69 4.97 12.05
CA ASP A 81 10.51 5.77 12.40
C ASP A 81 10.40 5.99 13.91
N ALA A 82 10.88 5.07 14.76
CA ALA A 82 10.95 5.29 16.21
C ALA A 82 11.87 6.45 16.59
N LEU A 83 12.86 6.78 15.74
CA LEU A 83 13.76 7.91 15.94
C LEU A 83 13.20 9.20 15.35
N ASN A 84 12.57 9.13 14.17
CA ASN A 84 12.15 10.31 13.41
C ASN A 84 10.70 10.74 13.67
N GLU A 85 9.79 9.77 13.84
CA GLU A 85 8.34 9.97 13.94
C GLU A 85 7.76 8.99 14.99
N PRO A 86 8.16 9.12 16.28
CA PRO A 86 7.85 8.15 17.33
C PRO A 86 6.34 7.96 17.58
N ASP A 87 5.52 8.94 17.22
CA ASP A 87 4.07 8.90 17.38
C ASP A 87 3.35 8.08 16.29
N ARG A 88 4.06 7.53 15.30
CA ARG A 88 3.45 6.65 14.29
C ARG A 88 2.85 5.38 14.94
N PRO A 89 1.85 4.73 14.32
CA PRO A 89 1.14 3.61 14.94
C PRO A 89 2.04 2.45 15.39
N ILE A 90 3.03 2.04 14.58
CA ILE A 90 3.93 0.92 14.91
C ILE A 90 4.97 1.33 15.97
N PRO A 91 5.75 2.42 15.79
CA PRO A 91 6.77 2.81 16.76
C PRO A 91 6.22 3.19 18.14
N SER A 92 5.04 3.84 18.19
CA SER A 92 4.39 4.20 19.46
C SER A 92 3.80 3.01 20.21
N GLY A 93 3.75 1.82 19.59
CA GLY A 93 3.16 0.62 20.15
C GLY A 93 1.62 0.59 20.12
N ARG A 94 0.95 1.59 19.53
CA ARG A 94 -0.52 1.56 19.31
C ARG A 94 -0.94 0.38 18.44
N VAL A 95 -0.12 0.02 17.45
CA VAL A 95 -0.24 -1.21 16.67
C VAL A 95 1.02 -2.05 16.87
N SER A 96 0.87 -3.27 17.38
CA SER A 96 2.01 -4.18 17.55
C SER A 96 2.60 -4.58 16.20
N GLU A 97 3.92 -4.84 16.17
CA GLU A 97 4.62 -5.26 14.94
C GLU A 97 3.99 -6.51 14.30
N SER A 98 3.59 -7.48 15.13
CA SER A 98 2.93 -8.71 14.66
C SER A 98 1.58 -8.42 13.99
N ASN A 99 0.78 -7.51 14.58
CA ASN A 99 -0.50 -7.14 14.00
C ASN A 99 -0.33 -6.35 12.71
N ALA A 100 0.63 -5.41 12.66
CA ALA A 100 0.95 -4.67 11.44
C ALA A 100 1.44 -5.59 10.31
N LEU A 101 2.26 -6.61 10.61
CA LEU A 101 2.70 -7.57 9.59
C LEU A 101 1.55 -8.44 9.07
N ARG A 102 0.70 -8.94 9.97
CA ARG A 102 -0.52 -9.69 9.59
C ARG A 102 -1.43 -8.83 8.75
N PHE A 103 -1.55 -7.55 9.08
CA PHE A 103 -2.33 -6.59 8.32
C PHE A 103 -1.72 -6.37 6.92
N ALA A 104 -0.41 -6.21 6.80
CA ALA A 104 0.27 -6.09 5.50
C ALA A 104 0.00 -7.29 4.58
N PHE A 105 0.13 -8.53 5.10
CA PHE A 105 -0.17 -9.74 4.34
C PHE A 105 -1.66 -9.85 3.98
N GLY A 106 -2.55 -9.67 4.97
CA GLY A 106 -3.99 -9.75 4.76
C GLY A 106 -4.49 -8.72 3.76
N TRP A 107 -3.99 -7.48 3.83
CA TRP A 107 -4.35 -6.40 2.92
C TRP A 107 -3.80 -6.62 1.51
N SER A 108 -2.58 -7.16 1.38
CA SER A 108 -2.02 -7.57 0.08
C SER A 108 -2.86 -8.66 -0.58
N LEU A 109 -3.29 -9.68 0.19
CA LEU A 109 -4.17 -10.73 -0.30
C LEU A 109 -5.55 -10.20 -0.68
N LEU A 110 -6.11 -9.27 0.10
CA LEU A 110 -7.37 -8.61 -0.22
C LEU A 110 -7.27 -7.80 -1.52
N ALA A 111 -6.20 -7.02 -1.69
CA ALA A 111 -5.93 -6.26 -2.91
C ALA A 111 -5.83 -7.19 -4.14
N GLN A 112 -5.08 -8.29 -4.00
CA GLN A 112 -4.95 -9.28 -5.06
C GLN A 112 -6.29 -9.97 -5.37
N ALA A 113 -7.05 -10.36 -4.35
CA ALA A 113 -8.37 -10.97 -4.54
C ALA A 113 -9.34 -10.03 -5.27
N TRP A 114 -9.35 -8.75 -4.87
CA TRP A 114 -10.15 -7.71 -5.53
C TRP A 114 -9.76 -7.54 -7.01
N SER A 115 -8.46 -7.55 -7.32
CA SER A 115 -7.99 -7.36 -8.70
C SER A 115 -8.50 -8.41 -9.69
N PHE A 116 -8.77 -9.65 -9.25
CA PHE A 116 -9.34 -10.69 -10.12
C PHE A 116 -10.76 -10.36 -10.60
N THR A 117 -11.51 -9.54 -9.86
CA THR A 117 -12.84 -9.07 -10.27
C THR A 117 -12.79 -8.08 -11.44
N LEU A 118 -11.61 -7.50 -11.71
CA LEU A 118 -11.38 -6.53 -12.78
C LEU A 118 -10.67 -7.13 -14.00
N GLY A 119 -10.43 -8.45 -14.00
CA GLY A 119 -9.89 -9.19 -15.12
C GLY A 119 -8.41 -9.59 -14.97
N PRO A 120 -7.93 -10.50 -15.84
CA PRO A 120 -6.63 -11.13 -15.69
C PRO A 120 -5.44 -10.16 -15.86
N TRP A 121 -5.57 -9.16 -16.73
CA TRP A 121 -4.52 -8.15 -16.92
C TRP A 121 -4.33 -7.26 -15.69
N VAL A 122 -5.45 -6.83 -15.09
CA VAL A 122 -5.45 -6.06 -13.83
C VAL A 122 -4.89 -6.91 -12.69
N ALA A 123 -5.24 -8.19 -12.63
CA ALA A 123 -4.71 -9.10 -11.63
C ALA A 123 -3.19 -9.31 -11.76
N GLY A 124 -2.67 -9.43 -12.97
CA GLY A 124 -1.23 -9.52 -13.24
C GLY A 124 -0.48 -8.24 -12.88
N ALA A 125 -1.03 -7.08 -13.25
CA ALA A 125 -0.47 -5.78 -12.87
C ALA A 125 -0.46 -5.59 -11.34
N THR A 126 -1.54 -6.00 -10.66
CA THR A 126 -1.64 -5.97 -9.20
C THR A 126 -0.61 -6.87 -8.54
N ALA A 127 -0.44 -8.10 -9.03
CA ALA A 127 0.56 -9.03 -8.50
C ALA A 127 1.97 -8.48 -8.60
N LEU A 128 2.32 -7.88 -9.74
CA LEU A 128 3.61 -7.22 -9.93
C LEU A 128 3.76 -5.99 -9.02
N GLY A 129 2.70 -5.18 -8.87
CA GLY A 129 2.71 -4.01 -7.99
C GLY A 129 2.92 -4.37 -6.52
N LEU A 130 2.21 -5.39 -6.03
CA LEU A 130 2.39 -5.93 -4.69
C LEU A 130 3.79 -6.51 -4.52
N PHE A 131 4.29 -7.30 -5.49
CA PHE A 131 5.67 -7.79 -5.46
C PHE A 131 6.68 -6.65 -5.33
N LEU A 132 6.53 -5.58 -6.13
CA LEU A 132 7.40 -4.40 -6.06
C LEU A 132 7.29 -3.67 -4.73
N ALA A 133 6.10 -3.57 -4.13
CA ALA A 133 5.92 -2.98 -2.80
C ALA A 133 6.72 -3.75 -1.72
N TRP A 134 6.64 -5.08 -1.74
CA TRP A 134 7.44 -5.92 -0.85
C TRP A 134 8.94 -5.83 -1.17
N ALA A 135 9.33 -5.90 -2.44
CA ALA A 135 10.74 -5.79 -2.85
C ALA A 135 11.36 -4.43 -2.50
N TYR A 136 10.58 -3.35 -2.56
CA TYR A 136 11.00 -2.00 -2.21
C TYR A 136 11.35 -1.89 -0.72
N SER A 137 10.56 -2.51 0.16
CA SER A 137 10.68 -2.36 1.62
C SER A 137 11.45 -3.49 2.32
N ALA A 138 11.34 -4.72 1.84
CA ALA A 138 11.81 -5.93 2.52
C ALA A 138 13.19 -6.42 2.04
N PRO A 139 14.06 -6.91 2.95
CA PRO A 139 15.25 -7.68 2.57
C PRO A 139 14.88 -8.98 1.85
N PRO A 140 15.74 -9.50 0.95
CA PRO A 140 17.10 -9.04 0.66
C PRO A 140 17.18 -7.89 -0.36
N LEU A 141 16.09 -7.56 -1.05
CA LEU A 141 16.12 -6.57 -2.14
C LEU A 141 16.16 -5.13 -1.62
N ARG A 142 15.23 -4.77 -0.73
CA ARG A 142 15.04 -3.45 -0.11
C ARG A 142 15.43 -2.29 -1.04
N LEU A 143 14.80 -2.26 -2.22
CA LEU A 143 15.22 -1.43 -3.37
C LEU A 143 15.37 0.04 -3.02
N LYS A 144 14.62 0.54 -2.03
CA LYS A 144 14.68 1.92 -1.55
C LYS A 144 16.05 2.38 -1.05
N GLN A 145 16.96 1.45 -0.74
CA GLN A 145 18.34 1.78 -0.38
C GLN A 145 19.19 2.22 -1.58
N ASN A 146 18.73 1.99 -2.81
CA ASN A 146 19.41 2.42 -4.03
C ASN A 146 18.54 3.43 -4.78
N GLY A 147 19.11 4.61 -5.09
CA GLY A 147 18.37 5.69 -5.74
C GLY A 147 17.87 5.35 -7.15
N TRP A 148 18.53 4.46 -7.89
CA TRP A 148 18.05 4.04 -9.22
C TRP A 148 16.92 3.02 -9.11
N TRP A 149 17.14 1.96 -8.33
CA TRP A 149 16.17 0.87 -8.21
C TRP A 149 14.94 1.25 -7.42
N GLY A 150 15.08 2.06 -6.37
CA GLY A 150 13.96 2.62 -5.62
C GLY A 150 13.08 3.50 -6.50
N ASN A 151 13.67 4.46 -7.21
CA ASN A 151 12.93 5.37 -8.10
C ASN A 151 12.25 4.61 -9.25
N LEU A 152 12.93 3.61 -9.84
CA LEU A 152 12.34 2.77 -10.87
C LEU A 152 11.15 1.96 -10.34
N ALA A 153 11.30 1.32 -9.18
CA ALA A 153 10.23 0.53 -8.56
C ALA A 153 8.99 1.39 -8.27
N VAL A 154 9.19 2.62 -7.78
CA VAL A 154 8.09 3.57 -7.55
C VAL A 154 7.49 4.04 -8.88
N GLY A 155 8.28 4.49 -9.85
CA GLY A 155 7.75 4.94 -11.14
C GLY A 155 6.94 3.87 -11.87
N VAL A 156 7.43 2.62 -11.84
CA VAL A 156 6.70 1.47 -12.40
C VAL A 156 5.44 1.18 -11.60
N SER A 157 5.51 1.05 -10.27
CA SER A 157 4.37 0.57 -9.48
C SER A 157 3.32 1.64 -9.18
N TYR A 158 3.73 2.84 -8.78
CA TYR A 158 2.84 3.91 -8.34
C TYR A 158 2.06 4.54 -9.49
N GLU A 159 2.71 4.73 -10.64
CA GLU A 159 2.10 5.42 -11.79
C GLU A 159 1.89 4.46 -12.97
N GLY A 160 2.93 3.71 -13.36
CA GLY A 160 2.87 2.84 -14.55
C GLY A 160 1.81 1.74 -14.47
N LEU A 161 1.84 0.92 -13.42
CA LEU A 161 0.90 -0.19 -13.24
C LEU A 161 -0.53 0.30 -12.92
N ALA A 162 -0.66 1.42 -12.23
CA ALA A 162 -1.96 2.05 -12.00
C ALA A 162 -2.57 2.55 -13.31
N TRP A 163 -1.77 3.16 -14.19
CA TRP A 163 -2.19 3.54 -15.54
C TRP A 163 -2.56 2.33 -16.40
N ILE A 164 -1.76 1.26 -16.39
CA ILE A 164 -2.08 0.01 -17.12
C ILE A 164 -3.40 -0.57 -16.60
N THR A 165 -3.62 -0.54 -15.30
CA THR A 165 -4.89 -0.96 -14.68
C THR A 165 -6.05 -0.15 -15.26
N GLY A 166 -5.93 1.18 -15.33
CA GLY A 166 -6.91 2.06 -15.95
C GLY A 166 -7.20 1.72 -17.41
N ALA A 167 -6.16 1.47 -18.21
CA ALA A 167 -6.31 1.11 -19.61
C ALA A 167 -6.93 -0.29 -19.83
N ALA A 168 -6.81 -1.18 -18.85
CA ALA A 168 -7.28 -2.56 -18.92
C ALA A 168 -8.70 -2.80 -18.36
N ILE A 169 -9.30 -1.81 -17.69
CA ILE A 169 -10.66 -1.90 -17.11
C ILE A 169 -11.76 -1.40 -18.06
N VAL A 170 -11.42 -1.15 -19.33
CA VAL A 170 -12.36 -0.74 -20.39
C VAL A 170 -13.19 -1.88 -20.94
#